data_AF-A0A3P1S5H6-F1
#
_entry.id   AF-A0A3P1S5H6-F1
#
_cell.length_a   1.000
_cell.length_b   1.000
_cell.length_c   1.000
_cell.angle_alpha   90.00
_cell.angle_beta   90.00
_cell.angle_gamma   90.00
#
_symmetry.space_group_name_H-M   'P 1'
#
loop_
_entity.id
_entity.type
_entity.pdbx_description
1 polymer ?
#
loop_
_entity_poly.entity_id
_entity_poly.type
_entity_poly.pdbx_seq_one_letter_code
_entity_poly.pdbx_strand_id
1 'polypeptide(L)'
;MTLFSILESVEDVRKGGYLADFNGYLEDYLEIMDSNEEAYEVFKTLFEANPDLKIIVNYRTNISKESISNQIIRYKDVFKLKENSIVCPYILYGKEHDVEKAILLTNESYIFAKGLYYCLTEPFNTFQEVNNDLLAMCLDKPELIVKVFSRLFTYRTGALQREVDQSYFTSYEDAKTSALQLSFNLKEKAQQELIGKEEANEYITGLIVKWFLIKKYIYVQYMINKDILKNVHEGNVKKQRNQAKIYADEVSFLSFSELWKLATNKQA
;
A
#
# COMPACT_ATOMS: atom_id res chain seq x y z
N MET A 1 20.01 10.26 0.11
CA MET A 1 18.87 11.13 0.43
C MET A 1 18.23 10.57 1.69
N THR A 2 17.85 11.40 2.66
CA THR A 2 17.22 10.90 3.91
C THR A 2 15.70 10.78 3.73
N LEU A 3 15.04 10.02 4.60
CA LEU A 3 13.59 9.82 4.53
C LEU A 3 12.86 11.17 4.66
N PHE A 4 13.26 11.99 5.63
CA PHE A 4 12.70 13.34 5.81
C PHE A 4 12.88 14.19 4.57
N SER A 5 14.08 14.22 3.99
CA SER A 5 14.32 15.04 2.79
C SER A 5 13.47 14.63 1.60
N ILE A 6 13.15 13.32 1.46
CA ILE A 6 12.21 12.82 0.44
C ILE A 6 10.81 13.36 0.74
N LEU A 7 10.31 13.12 1.96
CA LEU A 7 8.93 13.43 2.34
C LEU A 7 8.65 14.95 2.38
N GLU A 8 9.59 15.76 2.86
CA GLU A 8 9.45 17.22 2.90
C GLU A 8 9.50 17.87 1.51
N SER A 9 10.14 17.21 0.54
CA SER A 9 10.18 17.70 -0.84
C SER A 9 8.86 17.51 -1.60
N VAL A 10 7.91 16.74 -1.04
CA VAL A 10 6.61 16.51 -1.66
C VAL A 10 5.74 17.77 -1.54
N GLU A 11 5.52 18.45 -2.66
CA GLU A 11 4.58 19.58 -2.73
C GLU A 11 3.13 19.09 -2.78
N ASP A 12 2.31 19.61 -1.87
CA ASP A 12 0.86 19.39 -1.87
C ASP A 12 0.13 20.49 -2.66
N VAL A 13 -1.19 20.32 -2.79
CA VAL A 13 -2.05 21.27 -3.53
C VAL A 13 -1.99 22.71 -3.01
N ARG A 14 -1.67 22.92 -1.73
CA ARG A 14 -1.57 24.26 -1.13
C ARG A 14 -0.33 25.01 -1.60
N LYS A 15 0.70 24.27 -2.01
CA LYS A 15 1.96 24.80 -2.58
C LYS A 15 1.96 24.78 -4.12
N GLY A 16 0.84 24.44 -4.76
CA GLY A 16 0.74 24.30 -6.22
C GLY A 16 1.21 22.95 -6.76
N GLY A 17 1.53 21.99 -5.88
CA GLY A 17 1.83 20.62 -6.25
C GLY A 17 0.57 19.79 -6.53
N TYR A 18 0.76 18.56 -7.00
CA TYR A 18 -0.32 17.61 -7.29
C TYR A 18 -0.04 16.20 -6.76
N LEU A 19 1.08 16.00 -6.05
CA LEU A 19 1.52 14.71 -5.56
C LEU A 19 0.91 14.35 -4.20
N ALA A 20 0.31 15.30 -3.50
CA ALA A 20 -0.38 15.07 -2.24
C ALA A 20 -1.50 16.08 -2.04
N ASP A 21 -2.53 15.69 -1.30
CA ASP A 21 -3.63 16.60 -0.93
C ASP A 21 -3.25 17.44 0.29
N PHE A 22 -2.39 16.91 1.16
CA PHE A 22 -1.83 17.62 2.30
C PHE A 22 -0.44 17.08 2.62
N ASN A 23 0.50 17.96 2.94
CA ASN A 23 1.80 17.65 3.53
C ASN A 23 2.18 18.72 4.56
N GLY A 24 2.14 18.38 5.85
CA GLY A 24 2.36 19.33 6.94
C GLY A 24 2.35 18.67 8.32
N TYR A 25 2.21 19.47 9.37
CA TYR A 25 2.08 18.95 10.73
C TYR A 25 0.78 18.16 10.90
N LEU A 26 0.83 17.13 11.74
CA LEU A 26 -0.34 16.31 12.06
C LEU A 26 -1.42 17.12 12.79
N GLU A 27 -1.00 18.07 13.64
CA GLU A 27 -1.88 19.02 14.32
C GLU A 27 -2.77 19.78 13.32
N ASP A 28 -2.16 20.44 12.35
CA ASP A 28 -2.85 21.19 11.29
C ASP A 28 -3.85 20.31 10.51
N TYR A 29 -3.52 19.03 10.29
CA TYR A 29 -4.42 18.11 9.60
C TYR A 29 -5.61 17.71 10.48
N LEU A 30 -5.39 17.46 11.77
CA LEU A 30 -6.45 17.13 12.72
C LEU A 30 -7.51 18.24 12.86
N GLU A 31 -7.14 19.50 12.62
CA GLU A 31 -8.09 20.63 12.64
C GLU A 31 -9.06 20.62 11.44
N ILE A 32 -8.64 20.06 10.30
CA ILE A 32 -9.45 20.06 9.06
C ILE A 32 -10.08 18.69 8.77
N MET A 33 -9.58 17.64 9.40
CA MET A 33 -10.09 16.27 9.29
C MET A 33 -11.47 16.16 9.95
N ASP A 34 -12.39 15.41 9.34
CA ASP A 34 -13.67 15.13 10.00
C ASP A 34 -13.42 14.16 11.17
N SER A 35 -13.87 14.56 12.36
CA SER A 35 -13.79 13.75 13.59
C SER A 35 -14.47 12.37 13.48
N ASN A 36 -15.35 12.17 12.49
CA ASN A 36 -15.99 10.88 12.22
C ASN A 36 -15.14 9.95 11.35
N GLU A 37 -14.02 10.43 10.79
CA GLU A 37 -13.12 9.57 10.02
C GLU A 37 -12.46 8.52 10.93
N GLU A 38 -12.39 7.28 10.43
CA GLU A 38 -11.87 6.12 11.17
C GLU A 38 -10.46 6.34 11.74
N ALA A 39 -9.64 7.16 11.07
CA ALA A 39 -8.27 7.41 11.50
C ALA A 39 -8.14 8.51 12.57
N TYR A 40 -9.20 9.29 12.85
CA TYR A 40 -9.12 10.50 13.68
C TYR A 40 -8.57 10.21 15.08
N GLU A 41 -9.16 9.25 15.79
CA GLU A 41 -8.74 8.89 17.15
C GLU A 41 -7.31 8.32 17.20
N VAL A 42 -6.91 7.56 16.16
CA VAL A 42 -5.54 7.08 16.05
C VAL A 42 -4.60 8.27 15.89
N PHE A 43 -4.88 9.18 14.96
CA PHE A 43 -4.02 10.34 14.68
C PHE A 43 -3.91 11.28 15.88
N LYS A 44 -5.02 11.52 16.57
CA LYS A 44 -5.03 12.29 17.82
C LYS A 44 -4.14 11.64 18.88
N THR A 45 -4.25 10.32 19.08
CA THR A 45 -3.41 9.60 20.04
C THR A 45 -1.92 9.68 19.66
N LEU A 46 -1.59 9.58 18.37
CA LEU A 46 -0.22 9.70 17.89
C LEU A 46 0.34 11.11 18.07
N PHE A 47 -0.47 12.14 17.81
CA PHE A 47 -0.13 13.55 18.03
C PHE A 47 0.15 13.84 19.52
N GLU A 48 -0.72 13.37 20.42
CA GLU A 48 -0.52 13.53 21.86
C GLU A 48 0.78 12.87 22.35
N ALA A 49 1.20 11.77 21.71
CA ALA A 49 2.45 11.10 22.00
C ALA A 49 3.69 11.80 21.40
N ASN A 50 3.56 12.43 20.23
CA ASN A 50 4.61 13.18 19.57
C ASN A 50 4.01 14.36 18.77
N PRO A 51 4.05 15.59 19.31
CA PRO A 51 3.49 16.77 18.66
C PRO A 51 4.22 17.21 17.38
N ASP A 52 5.47 16.78 17.18
CA ASP A 52 6.28 17.16 16.02
C ASP A 52 6.02 16.27 14.79
N LEU A 53 5.05 15.35 14.88
CA LEU A 53 4.66 14.49 13.76
C LEU A 53 4.14 15.29 12.57
N LYS A 54 4.51 14.82 11.40
CA LYS A 54 4.00 15.29 10.12
C LYS A 54 3.23 14.18 9.41
N ILE A 55 2.37 14.58 8.48
CA ILE A 55 1.53 13.68 7.70
C ILE A 55 1.50 14.12 6.24
N ILE A 56 1.60 13.13 5.34
CA ILE A 56 1.23 13.27 3.94
C ILE A 56 -0.09 12.53 3.69
N VAL A 57 -1.05 13.20 3.07
CA VAL A 57 -2.37 12.67 2.76
C VAL A 57 -2.52 12.51 1.25
N ASN A 58 -3.00 11.33 0.85
CA ASN A 58 -3.17 10.92 -0.55
C ASN A 58 -1.91 11.14 -1.38
N TYR A 59 -0.76 10.65 -0.91
CA TYR A 59 0.48 10.72 -1.66
C TYR A 59 0.38 9.87 -2.94
N ARG A 60 0.57 10.52 -4.09
CA ARG A 60 0.42 9.91 -5.41
C ARG A 60 1.78 9.52 -5.97
N THR A 61 1.87 8.30 -6.47
CA THR A 61 3.11 7.76 -7.05
C THR A 61 2.83 6.89 -8.27
N ASN A 62 3.88 6.70 -9.06
CA ASN A 62 3.85 5.88 -10.25
C ASN A 62 4.02 4.40 -9.92
N ILE A 63 3.47 3.56 -10.79
CA ILE A 63 3.87 2.17 -10.83
C ILE A 63 5.17 2.08 -11.63
N SER A 64 6.22 1.49 -11.05
CA SER A 64 7.48 1.31 -11.76
C SER A 64 7.28 0.33 -12.92
N LYS A 65 7.21 0.87 -14.15
CA LYS A 65 7.08 0.08 -15.37
C LYS A 65 8.32 -0.81 -15.59
N GLU A 66 9.47 -0.40 -15.07
CA GLU A 66 10.73 -1.15 -15.11
C GLU A 66 10.70 -2.39 -14.20
N SER A 67 10.01 -2.28 -13.06
CA SER A 67 9.76 -3.43 -12.17
C SER A 67 8.76 -4.43 -12.75
N ILE A 68 7.90 -3.99 -13.68
CA ILE A 68 6.91 -4.82 -14.37
C ILE A 68 7.45 -5.45 -15.67
N SER A 69 8.36 -4.77 -16.37
CA SER A 69 8.88 -5.17 -17.69
C SER A 69 9.57 -6.54 -17.71
N ASN A 70 9.97 -7.06 -16.54
CA ASN A 70 10.50 -8.42 -16.38
C ASN A 70 9.44 -9.54 -16.30
N GLN A 71 8.17 -9.25 -16.61
CA GLN A 71 7.02 -10.17 -16.46
C GLN A 71 6.97 -10.83 -15.08
N ILE A 72 7.42 -10.11 -14.06
CA ILE A 72 7.48 -10.60 -12.70
C ILE A 72 6.05 -10.71 -12.14
N ILE A 73 5.25 -9.67 -12.35
CA ILE A 73 3.81 -9.67 -12.06
C ILE A 73 3.08 -9.44 -13.39
N ARG A 74 2.37 -10.46 -13.84
CA ARG A 74 1.64 -10.43 -15.11
C ARG A 74 0.30 -9.73 -14.91
N TYR A 75 0.29 -8.41 -15.11
CA TYR A 75 -0.96 -7.65 -15.16
C TYR A 75 -0.87 -6.47 -16.11
N LYS A 76 -1.19 -6.72 -17.39
CA LYS A 76 -0.99 -5.76 -18.49
C LYS A 76 -1.83 -4.49 -18.40
N ASP A 77 -2.95 -4.53 -17.69
CA ASP A 77 -3.86 -3.39 -17.62
C ASP A 77 -3.29 -2.23 -16.80
N VAL A 78 -2.27 -2.47 -15.98
CA VAL A 78 -1.48 -1.43 -15.30
C VAL A 78 -0.83 -0.45 -16.28
N PHE A 79 -0.46 -0.89 -17.48
CA PHE A 79 0.12 0.01 -18.50
C PHE A 79 -0.89 1.02 -19.07
N LYS A 80 -2.18 0.87 -18.78
CA LYS A 80 -3.24 1.80 -19.19
C LYS A 80 -3.49 2.90 -18.16
N LEU A 81 -2.87 2.79 -16.98
CA LEU A 81 -2.99 3.77 -15.93
C LEU A 81 -2.22 5.04 -16.28
N LYS A 82 -2.79 6.19 -15.90
CA LYS A 82 -2.12 7.48 -15.98
C LYS A 82 -0.97 7.53 -14.97
N GLU A 83 -0.08 8.50 -15.12
CA GLU A 83 0.92 8.76 -14.10
C GLU A 83 0.26 9.07 -12.75
N ASN A 84 0.93 8.70 -11.67
CA ASN A 84 0.54 8.98 -10.29
C ASN A 84 -0.80 8.32 -9.89
N SER A 85 -1.10 7.15 -10.47
CA SER A 85 -2.35 6.40 -10.19
C SER A 85 -2.34 5.63 -8.86
N ILE A 86 -1.18 5.34 -8.27
CA ILE A 86 -1.15 4.78 -6.90
C ILE A 86 -1.35 5.92 -5.92
N VAL A 87 -2.31 5.77 -5.02
CA VAL A 87 -2.56 6.70 -3.91
C VAL A 87 -2.23 6.00 -2.59
N CYS A 88 -1.30 6.56 -1.83
CA CYS A 88 -1.00 6.17 -0.46
C CYS A 88 -1.82 7.06 0.48
N PRO A 89 -2.83 6.53 1.21
CA PRO A 89 -3.78 7.36 1.93
C PRO A 89 -3.11 8.26 2.98
N TYR A 90 -2.26 7.67 3.82
CA TYR A 90 -1.62 8.39 4.91
C TYR A 90 -0.18 7.92 5.07
N ILE A 91 0.77 8.86 5.11
CA ILE A 91 2.15 8.61 5.52
C ILE A 91 2.45 9.55 6.69
N LEU A 92 2.43 9.01 7.91
CA LEU A 92 2.91 9.74 9.08
C LEU A 92 4.41 9.61 9.17
N TYR A 93 5.11 10.69 9.51
CA TYR A 93 6.56 10.67 9.62
C TYR A 93 7.05 11.64 10.69
N GLY A 94 8.16 11.27 11.33
CA GLY A 94 8.72 11.99 12.46
C GLY A 94 10.20 11.71 12.62
N LYS A 95 10.85 12.52 13.46
CA LYS A 95 12.27 12.40 13.77
C LYS A 95 12.48 12.53 15.27
N GLU A 96 13.20 11.60 15.87
CA GLU A 96 13.64 11.67 17.27
C GLU A 96 15.11 11.29 17.35
N HIS A 97 15.94 12.10 18.02
CA HIS A 97 17.37 11.80 18.25
C HIS A 97 18.14 11.34 16.99
N ASP A 98 17.95 12.03 15.86
CA ASP A 98 18.51 11.68 14.54
C ASP A 98 18.01 10.38 13.90
N VAL A 99 16.98 9.75 14.47
CA VAL A 99 16.28 8.61 13.87
C VAL A 99 15.04 9.12 13.15
N GLU A 100 15.02 9.00 11.82
CA GLU A 100 13.88 9.32 10.98
C GLU A 100 13.04 8.06 10.72
N LYS A 101 11.72 8.14 10.88
CA LYS A 101 10.80 7.03 10.62
C LYS A 101 9.50 7.51 10.00
N ALA A 102 8.86 6.61 9.26
CA ALA A 102 7.52 6.80 8.73
C ALA A 102 6.65 5.55 8.88
N ILE A 103 5.34 5.76 8.97
CA ILE A 103 4.31 4.73 8.94
C ILE A 103 3.33 5.07 7.80
N LEU A 104 3.23 4.16 6.84
CA LEU A 104 2.20 4.11 5.82
C LEU A 104 0.94 3.46 6.41
N LEU A 105 -0.17 4.19 6.39
CA LEU A 105 -1.47 3.74 6.88
C LEU A 105 -2.51 3.76 5.75
N THR A 106 -3.41 2.78 5.81
CA THR A 106 -4.61 2.68 4.96
C THR A 106 -5.79 2.21 5.80
N ASN A 107 -6.98 2.64 5.44
CA ASN A 107 -8.26 2.18 6.01
C ASN A 107 -8.84 0.98 5.26
N GLU A 108 -8.18 0.46 4.23
CA GLU A 108 -8.76 -0.60 3.42
C GLU A 108 -8.41 -2.01 3.93
N SER A 109 -7.20 -2.51 3.64
CA SER A 109 -6.76 -3.82 4.12
C SER A 109 -5.26 -3.83 4.32
N TYR A 110 -4.80 -4.65 5.25
CA TYR A 110 -3.36 -4.85 5.47
C TYR A 110 -2.61 -5.35 4.21
N ILE A 111 -3.28 -6.11 3.35
CA ILE A 111 -2.74 -6.55 2.06
C ILE A 111 -2.47 -5.35 1.15
N PHE A 112 -3.38 -4.38 1.10
CA PHE A 112 -3.15 -3.14 0.37
C PHE A 112 -2.05 -2.30 1.00
N ALA A 113 -1.99 -2.18 2.33
CA ALA A 113 -0.92 -1.47 3.04
C ALA A 113 0.47 -1.98 2.60
N LYS A 114 0.64 -3.31 2.63
CA LYS A 114 1.89 -3.96 2.21
C LYS A 114 2.13 -3.86 0.71
N GLY A 115 1.08 -3.97 -0.10
CA GLY A 115 1.16 -3.76 -1.55
C GLY A 115 1.68 -2.36 -1.90
N LEU A 116 1.15 -1.32 -1.24
CA LEU A 116 1.57 0.07 -1.41
C LEU A 116 3.03 0.25 -0.96
N TYR A 117 3.40 -0.27 0.20
CA TYR A 117 4.79 -0.29 0.67
C TYR A 117 5.74 -0.92 -0.36
N TYR A 118 5.38 -2.09 -0.91
CA TYR A 118 6.18 -2.73 -1.94
C TYR A 118 6.28 -1.94 -3.23
N CYS A 119 5.30 -1.10 -3.55
CA CYS A 119 5.40 -0.18 -4.69
C CYS A 119 6.30 1.00 -4.33
N LEU A 120 6.23 1.56 -3.13
CA LEU A 120 7.09 2.68 -2.74
C LEU A 120 8.57 2.30 -2.67
N THR A 121 8.87 1.10 -2.15
CA THR A 121 10.25 0.70 -1.80
C THR A 121 10.89 -0.28 -2.80
N GLU A 122 10.27 -0.54 -3.95
CA GLU A 122 10.88 -1.39 -4.97
C GLU A 122 12.07 -0.71 -5.65
N PRO A 123 12.91 -1.47 -6.38
CA PRO A 123 13.98 -0.89 -7.15
C PRO A 123 13.49 0.22 -8.09
N PHE A 124 14.31 1.25 -8.27
CA PHE A 124 14.08 2.42 -9.11
C PHE A 124 13.00 3.40 -8.62
N ASN A 125 12.40 3.16 -7.45
CA ASN A 125 11.49 4.11 -6.81
C ASN A 125 12.17 4.95 -5.72
N THR A 126 11.56 6.11 -5.44
CA THR A 126 12.09 7.14 -4.55
C THR A 126 12.43 6.63 -3.14
N PHE A 127 11.67 5.67 -2.62
CA PHE A 127 11.85 5.15 -1.26
C PHE A 127 12.73 3.89 -1.18
N GLN A 128 13.36 3.46 -2.27
CA GLN A 128 14.20 2.26 -2.30
C GLN A 128 15.27 2.27 -1.19
N GLU A 129 15.99 3.38 -1.05
CA GLU A 129 17.14 3.51 -0.14
C GLU A 129 16.74 3.74 1.33
N VAL A 130 15.48 4.10 1.58
CA VAL A 130 14.93 4.38 2.92
C VAL A 130 13.90 3.34 3.35
N ASN A 131 13.89 2.18 2.70
CA ASN A 131 12.95 1.10 2.98
C ASN A 131 13.00 0.59 4.43
N ASN A 132 14.16 0.68 5.08
CA ASN A 132 14.35 0.31 6.48
C ASN A 132 13.83 1.37 7.46
N ASP A 133 13.31 2.48 6.99
CA ASP A 133 12.77 3.58 7.80
C ASP A 133 11.26 3.77 7.61
N LEU A 134 10.63 2.96 6.75
CA LEU A 134 9.20 2.96 6.48
C LEU A 134 8.54 1.66 6.97
N LEU A 135 7.41 1.77 7.65
CA LEU A 135 6.59 0.66 8.10
C LEU A 135 5.19 0.77 7.48
N ALA A 136 4.50 -0.35 7.24
CA ALA A 136 3.14 -0.36 6.70
C ALA A 136 2.16 -1.06 7.64
N MET A 137 1.01 -0.42 7.86
CA MET A 137 -0.06 -0.88 8.75
C MET A 137 -1.45 -0.54 8.20
N CYS A 138 -2.46 -1.21 8.74
CA CYS A 138 -3.88 -0.94 8.45
C CYS A 138 -4.52 -0.32 9.70
N LEU A 139 -5.45 0.62 9.50
CA LEU A 139 -6.17 1.31 10.58
C LEU A 139 -7.13 0.40 11.36
N ASP A 140 -7.40 -0.80 10.85
CA ASP A 140 -8.27 -1.82 11.46
C ASP A 140 -7.77 -2.38 12.82
N LYS A 141 -6.56 -2.04 13.26
CA LYS A 141 -6.02 -2.38 14.58
C LYS A 141 -5.39 -1.17 15.29
N PRO A 142 -6.20 -0.21 15.78
CA PRO A 142 -5.73 1.01 16.44
C PRO A 142 -4.73 0.76 17.58
N GLU A 143 -5.03 -0.19 18.47
CA GLU A 143 -4.17 -0.53 19.61
C GLU A 143 -2.78 -1.02 19.17
N LEU A 144 -2.70 -1.78 18.08
CA LEU A 144 -1.44 -2.25 17.51
C LEU A 144 -0.64 -1.07 16.95
N ILE A 145 -1.29 -0.11 16.29
CA ILE A 145 -0.63 1.11 15.77
C ILE A 145 0.01 1.87 16.90
N VAL A 146 -0.73 2.18 17.97
CA VAL A 146 -0.20 2.90 19.14
C VAL A 146 0.97 2.13 19.77
N LYS A 147 0.83 0.81 19.93
CA LYS A 147 1.89 -0.06 20.46
C LYS A 147 3.15 -0.06 19.59
N VAL A 148 3.01 -0.07 18.27
CA VAL A 148 4.15 0.00 17.34
C VAL A 148 4.77 1.39 17.37
N PHE A 149 3.95 2.44 17.39
CA PHE A 149 4.41 3.82 17.41
C PHE A 149 5.27 4.14 18.64
N SER A 150 4.87 3.69 19.83
CA SER A 150 5.64 3.88 21.07
C SER A 150 7.09 3.34 21.02
N ARG A 151 7.39 2.48 20.05
CA ARG A 151 8.71 1.85 19.83
C ARG A 151 9.35 2.26 18.51
N LEU A 152 8.70 3.10 17.71
CA LEU A 152 9.06 3.39 16.33
C LEU A 152 10.49 3.91 16.20
N PHE A 153 10.88 4.85 17.08
CA PHE A 153 12.19 5.51 17.04
C PHE A 153 13.29 4.76 17.79
N THR A 154 12.95 3.74 18.58
CA THR A 154 13.92 2.99 19.40
C THR A 154 14.19 1.58 18.88
N TYR A 155 13.29 1.03 18.05
CA TYR A 155 13.42 -0.31 17.49
C TYR A 155 13.75 -0.28 16.00
N ARG A 156 14.38 -1.36 15.52
CA ARG A 156 14.56 -1.58 14.09
C ARG A 156 13.20 -1.80 13.42
N THR A 157 12.90 -1.03 12.38
CA THR A 157 11.64 -1.10 11.61
C THR A 157 11.32 -2.51 11.15
N GLY A 158 12.29 -3.28 10.65
CA GLY A 158 12.08 -4.67 10.23
C GLY A 158 11.71 -5.63 11.37
N ALA A 159 11.98 -5.30 12.64
CA ALA A 159 11.48 -6.07 13.78
C ALA A 159 10.02 -5.71 14.07
N LEU A 160 9.68 -4.42 14.08
CA LEU A 160 8.31 -3.94 14.25
C LEU A 160 7.40 -4.45 13.12
N GLN A 161 7.85 -4.36 11.86
CA GLN A 161 7.08 -4.84 10.72
C GLN A 161 6.77 -6.33 10.80
N ARG A 162 7.69 -7.16 11.32
CA ARG A 162 7.44 -8.60 11.54
C ARG A 162 6.40 -8.85 12.62
N GLU A 163 6.40 -8.06 13.69
CA GLU A 163 5.34 -8.12 14.72
C GLU A 163 3.99 -7.79 14.11
N VAL A 164 3.92 -6.74 13.28
CA VAL A 164 2.69 -6.39 12.56
C VAL A 164 2.28 -7.52 11.60
N ASP A 165 3.18 -8.01 10.75
CA ASP A 165 2.91 -9.09 9.80
C ASP A 165 2.31 -10.32 10.51
N GLN A 166 2.90 -10.73 11.64
CA GLN A 166 2.45 -11.87 12.46
C GLN A 166 1.10 -11.65 13.14
N SER A 167 0.70 -10.40 13.38
CA SER A 167 -0.60 -10.09 13.96
C SER A 167 -1.75 -10.31 12.96
N TYR A 168 -1.47 -10.26 11.64
CA TYR A 168 -2.48 -10.47 10.59
C TYR A 168 -2.46 -11.89 10.05
N PHE A 169 -1.27 -12.47 9.82
CA PHE A 169 -1.15 -13.76 9.17
C PHE A 169 -0.11 -14.63 9.87
N THR A 170 -0.51 -15.85 10.22
CA THR A 170 0.35 -16.85 10.84
C THR A 170 1.24 -17.58 9.83
N SER A 171 0.82 -17.64 8.57
CA SER A 171 1.57 -18.26 7.48
C SER A 171 1.36 -17.54 6.15
N TYR A 172 2.21 -17.87 5.17
CA TYR A 172 2.03 -17.39 3.80
C TYR A 172 0.71 -17.90 3.18
N GLU A 173 0.28 -19.12 3.48
CA GLU A 173 -0.95 -19.68 2.91
C GLU A 173 -2.20 -18.97 3.48
N ASP A 174 -2.18 -18.57 4.76
CA ASP A 174 -3.24 -17.75 5.36
C ASP A 174 -3.33 -16.38 4.67
N ALA A 175 -2.17 -15.76 4.45
CA ALA A 175 -2.06 -14.48 3.73
C ALA A 175 -2.54 -14.59 2.28
N LYS A 176 -2.17 -15.67 1.57
CA LYS A 176 -2.60 -15.94 0.19
C LYS A 176 -4.11 -16.13 0.12
N THR A 177 -4.67 -16.96 1.01
CA THR A 177 -6.13 -17.22 1.05
C THR A 177 -6.91 -15.92 1.26
N SER A 178 -6.47 -15.09 2.21
CA SER A 178 -7.07 -13.78 2.47
C SER A 178 -6.97 -12.84 1.26
N ALA A 179 -5.84 -12.85 0.56
CA ALA A 179 -5.64 -12.05 -0.65
C ALA A 179 -6.51 -12.50 -1.84
N LEU A 180 -6.69 -13.81 -2.03
CA LEU A 180 -7.59 -14.34 -3.05
C LEU A 180 -9.05 -14.01 -2.76
N GLN A 181 -9.48 -14.12 -1.49
CA GLN A 181 -10.83 -13.72 -1.07
C GLN A 181 -11.06 -12.23 -1.28
N LEU A 182 -10.10 -11.38 -0.91
CA LEU A 182 -10.15 -9.94 -1.15
C LEU A 182 -10.32 -9.62 -2.63
N SER A 183 -9.57 -10.32 -3.51
CA SER A 183 -9.66 -10.15 -4.96
C SER A 183 -11.03 -10.56 -5.52
N PHE A 184 -11.58 -11.66 -5.01
CA PHE A 184 -12.90 -12.15 -5.39
C PHE A 184 -14.00 -11.16 -4.99
N ASN A 185 -13.99 -10.69 -3.73
CA ASN A 185 -14.94 -9.70 -3.24
C ASN A 185 -14.84 -8.39 -4.05
N LEU A 186 -13.62 -7.96 -4.39
CA LEU A 186 -13.40 -6.76 -5.21
C LEU A 186 -13.99 -6.92 -6.61
N LYS A 187 -13.89 -8.12 -7.20
CA LYS A 187 -14.50 -8.46 -8.49
C LYS A 187 -16.02 -8.43 -8.43
N GLU A 188 -16.64 -9.04 -7.43
CA GLU A 188 -18.09 -9.01 -7.25
C GLU A 188 -18.60 -7.58 -7.05
N LYS A 189 -17.94 -6.81 -6.18
CA LYS A 189 -18.25 -5.41 -5.93
C LYS A 189 -18.15 -4.57 -7.22
N ALA A 190 -17.10 -4.77 -8.02
CA ALA A 190 -16.94 -4.08 -9.29
C ALA A 190 -18.07 -4.37 -10.29
N GLN A 191 -18.59 -5.61 -10.32
CA GLN A 191 -19.71 -5.96 -11.21
C GLN A 191 -21.02 -5.28 -10.81
N GLN A 192 -21.21 -4.98 -9.52
CA GLN A 192 -22.41 -4.33 -9.00
C GLN A 192 -22.31 -2.81 -9.11
N GLU A 193 -21.19 -2.23 -8.68
CA GLU A 193 -21.07 -0.77 -8.49
C GLU A 193 -20.70 0.00 -9.76
N LEU A 194 -20.16 -0.66 -10.78
CA LEU A 194 -19.67 0.03 -11.97
C LEU A 194 -20.80 0.40 -12.95
N ILE A 195 -21.95 -0.26 -12.84
CA ILE A 195 -23.11 -0.02 -13.71
C ILE A 195 -23.65 1.39 -13.45
N GLY A 196 -23.65 2.24 -14.49
CA GLY A 196 -24.19 3.60 -14.40
C GLY A 196 -23.36 4.58 -13.57
N LYS A 197 -22.11 4.24 -13.23
CA LYS A 197 -21.23 5.10 -12.42
C LYS A 197 -20.75 6.32 -13.22
N GLU A 198 -21.03 7.52 -12.72
CA GLU A 198 -20.66 8.78 -13.40
C GLU A 198 -19.13 8.91 -13.58
N GLU A 199 -18.37 8.58 -12.54
CA GLU A 199 -16.89 8.62 -12.55
C GLU A 199 -16.29 7.23 -12.83
N ALA A 200 -16.81 6.55 -13.85
CA ALA A 200 -16.38 5.20 -14.20
C ALA A 200 -14.85 5.09 -14.40
N ASN A 201 -14.21 6.10 -15.02
CA ASN A 201 -12.77 6.05 -15.28
C ASN A 201 -11.92 6.01 -14.00
N GLU A 202 -12.26 6.82 -13.00
CA GLU A 202 -11.51 6.88 -11.73
C GLU A 202 -11.73 5.61 -10.92
N TYR A 203 -12.97 5.13 -10.88
CA TYR A 203 -13.29 3.88 -10.22
C TYR A 203 -12.59 2.67 -10.89
N ILE A 204 -12.59 2.59 -12.22
CA ILE A 204 -11.86 1.57 -12.98
C ILE A 204 -10.36 1.63 -12.69
N THR A 205 -9.80 2.84 -12.63
CA THR A 205 -8.39 3.05 -12.28
C THR A 205 -8.08 2.51 -10.90
N GLY A 206 -8.91 2.84 -9.90
CA GLY A 206 -8.79 2.32 -8.54
C GLY A 206 -8.87 0.79 -8.46
N LEU A 207 -9.76 0.17 -9.23
CA LEU A 207 -9.88 -1.30 -9.29
C LEU A 207 -8.61 -1.96 -9.85
N ILE A 208 -8.05 -1.42 -10.94
CA ILE A 208 -6.81 -1.93 -11.52
C ILE A 208 -5.67 -1.79 -10.52
N VAL A 209 -5.54 -0.65 -9.86
CA VAL A 209 -4.52 -0.44 -8.83
C VAL A 209 -4.67 -1.49 -7.73
N LYS A 210 -5.87 -1.70 -7.19
CA LYS A 210 -6.13 -2.68 -6.13
C LYS A 210 -5.77 -4.11 -6.55
N TRP A 211 -6.19 -4.57 -7.73
CA TRP A 211 -5.78 -5.89 -8.21
C TRP A 211 -4.27 -6.02 -8.43
N PHE A 212 -3.63 -4.96 -8.90
CA PHE A 212 -2.17 -4.92 -8.99
C PHE A 212 -1.52 -5.05 -7.62
N LEU A 213 -1.97 -4.31 -6.60
CA LEU A 213 -1.46 -4.36 -5.23
C LEU A 213 -1.62 -5.77 -4.62
N ILE A 214 -2.74 -6.44 -4.86
CA ILE A 214 -2.96 -7.84 -4.40
C ILE A 214 -1.96 -8.79 -5.05
N LYS A 215 -1.80 -8.72 -6.38
CA LYS A 215 -0.80 -9.52 -7.11
C LYS A 215 0.62 -9.24 -6.62
N LYS A 216 0.94 -7.95 -6.39
CA LYS A 216 2.24 -7.50 -5.86
C LYS A 216 2.50 -8.08 -4.48
N TYR A 217 1.53 -8.01 -3.59
CA TYR A 217 1.61 -8.57 -2.24
C TYR A 217 1.92 -10.07 -2.27
N ILE A 218 1.10 -10.87 -2.96
CA ILE A 218 1.28 -12.33 -3.06
C ILE A 218 2.68 -12.66 -3.59
N TYR A 219 3.08 -12.02 -4.70
CA TYR A 219 4.36 -12.29 -5.33
C TYR A 219 5.53 -11.95 -4.40
N VAL A 220 5.56 -10.72 -3.86
CA VAL A 220 6.70 -10.24 -3.07
C VAL A 220 6.80 -11.00 -1.75
N GLN A 221 5.69 -11.22 -1.06
CA GLN A 221 5.66 -12.00 0.19
C GLN A 221 6.23 -13.40 0.00
N TYR A 222 5.87 -14.08 -1.09
CA TYR A 222 6.42 -15.39 -1.38
C TYR A 222 7.92 -15.32 -1.64
N MET A 223 8.38 -14.32 -2.39
CA MET A 223 9.78 -14.15 -2.77
C MET A 223 10.71 -13.78 -1.61
N ILE A 224 10.24 -13.02 -0.63
CA ILE A 224 11.04 -12.63 0.54
C ILE A 224 11.07 -13.70 1.63
N ASN A 225 10.22 -14.73 1.55
CA ASN A 225 10.17 -15.80 2.53
C ASN A 225 11.37 -16.74 2.39
N LYS A 226 12.35 -16.58 3.28
CA LYS A 226 13.59 -17.37 3.31
C LYS A 226 13.36 -18.83 3.71
N ASP A 227 12.35 -19.08 4.54
CA ASP A 227 12.02 -20.44 4.99
C ASP A 227 11.42 -21.25 3.85
N ILE A 228 10.52 -20.65 3.05
CA ILE A 228 10.01 -21.25 1.82
C ILE A 228 11.15 -21.50 0.82
N LEU A 229 12.03 -20.50 0.61
CA LEU A 229 13.19 -20.67 -0.28
C LEU A 229 14.04 -21.87 0.13
N LYS A 230 14.38 -21.97 1.41
CA LYS A 230 15.29 -23.01 1.94
C LYS A 230 14.62 -24.38 1.98
N ASN A 231 13.41 -24.47 2.53
CA ASN A 231 12.78 -25.74 2.91
C ASN A 231 11.89 -26.33 1.81
N VAL A 232 11.30 -25.49 0.94
CA VAL A 232 10.40 -25.94 -0.15
C VAL A 232 11.14 -25.99 -1.48
N HIS A 233 11.98 -24.98 -1.75
CA HIS A 233 12.66 -24.82 -3.04
C HIS A 233 14.15 -25.16 -3.01
N GLU A 234 14.67 -25.67 -1.89
CA GLU A 234 16.06 -26.14 -1.74
C GLU A 234 17.10 -25.03 -2.06
N GLY A 235 16.79 -23.78 -1.74
CA GLY A 235 17.62 -22.62 -2.08
C GLY A 235 17.53 -22.18 -3.55
N ASN A 236 16.66 -22.78 -4.36
CA ASN A 236 16.51 -22.45 -5.77
C ASN A 236 15.55 -21.27 -6.00
N VAL A 237 16.11 -20.08 -6.15
CA VAL A 237 15.37 -18.84 -6.42
C VAL A 237 14.54 -18.90 -7.71
N LYS A 238 14.96 -19.67 -8.73
CA LYS A 238 14.18 -19.80 -9.97
C LYS A 238 12.89 -20.61 -9.75
N LYS A 239 12.95 -21.70 -8.97
CA LYS A 239 11.76 -22.49 -8.60
C LYS A 239 10.78 -21.64 -7.77
N GLN A 240 11.27 -20.95 -6.75
CA GLN A 240 10.46 -20.06 -5.91
C GLN A 240 9.79 -18.96 -6.74
N ARG A 241 10.54 -18.33 -7.65
CA ARG A 241 10.00 -17.30 -8.55
C ARG A 241 8.90 -17.83 -9.46
N ASN A 242 9.07 -19.02 -10.02
CA ASN A 242 8.04 -19.63 -10.85
C ASN A 242 6.76 -19.87 -10.05
N GLN A 243 6.88 -20.37 -8.82
CA GLN A 243 5.73 -20.60 -7.94
C GLN A 243 5.05 -19.28 -7.52
N ALA A 244 5.82 -18.24 -7.20
CA ALA A 244 5.30 -16.90 -6.90
C ALA A 244 4.45 -16.35 -8.06
N LYS A 245 4.88 -16.58 -9.30
CA LYS A 245 4.12 -16.18 -10.50
C LYS A 245 2.81 -16.93 -10.62
N ILE A 246 2.83 -18.26 -10.43
CA ILE A 246 1.62 -19.08 -10.45
C ILE A 246 0.62 -18.57 -9.41
N TYR A 247 1.07 -18.33 -8.18
CA TYR A 247 0.22 -17.82 -7.10
C TYR A 247 -0.32 -16.42 -7.38
N ALA A 248 0.48 -15.53 -7.95
CA ALA A 248 0.00 -14.22 -8.38
C ALA A 248 -1.01 -14.32 -9.54
N ASP A 249 -0.89 -15.32 -10.42
CA ASP A 249 -1.81 -15.56 -11.53
C ASP A 249 -3.19 -16.12 -11.08
N GLU A 250 -3.29 -16.68 -9.85
CA GLU A 250 -4.56 -17.10 -9.23
C GLU A 250 -5.47 -15.92 -8.82
N VAL A 251 -4.92 -14.71 -8.69
CA VAL A 251 -5.68 -13.51 -8.34
C VAL A 251 -6.74 -13.22 -9.41
N SER A 252 -8.00 -13.26 -9.01
CA SER A 252 -9.14 -13.04 -9.90
C SER A 252 -9.42 -11.55 -10.11
N PHE A 253 -9.49 -11.11 -11.37
CA PHE A 253 -9.74 -9.71 -11.71
C PHE A 253 -10.68 -9.60 -12.93
N LEU A 254 -11.14 -8.38 -13.21
CA LEU A 254 -11.76 -8.02 -14.50
C LEU A 254 -10.73 -7.25 -15.32
N SER A 255 -10.59 -7.60 -16.59
CA SER A 255 -9.74 -6.83 -17.49
C SER A 255 -10.31 -5.43 -17.71
N PHE A 256 -9.46 -4.47 -18.09
CA PHE A 256 -9.89 -3.11 -18.41
C PHE A 256 -11.02 -3.06 -19.44
N SER A 257 -11.03 -3.98 -20.43
CA SER A 257 -12.10 -4.05 -21.42
C SER A 257 -13.43 -4.51 -20.81
N GLU A 258 -13.40 -5.51 -19.92
CA GLU A 258 -14.60 -5.99 -19.22
C GLU A 258 -15.18 -4.90 -18.31
N LEU A 259 -14.32 -4.17 -17.61
CA LEU A 259 -14.72 -3.03 -16.78
C LEU A 259 -15.44 -1.95 -17.61
N TRP A 260 -14.89 -1.53 -18.73
CA TRP A 260 -15.55 -0.54 -19.59
C TRP A 260 -16.87 -1.03 -20.18
N LYS A 261 -16.98 -2.32 -20.51
CA LYS A 261 -18.25 -2.91 -20.94
C LYS A 261 -19.30 -2.84 -19.83
N LEU A 262 -18.92 -3.16 -18.59
CA LEU A 262 -19.82 -3.04 -17.43
C LEU A 262 -20.26 -1.60 -17.18
N ALA A 263 -19.34 -0.63 -17.28
CA ALA A 263 -19.64 0.78 -17.10
C ALA A 263 -20.60 1.34 -18.16
N THR A 264 -20.45 0.89 -19.41
CA THR A 264 -21.21 1.39 -20.56
C THR A 264 -22.51 0.64 -20.82
N ASN A 265 -22.66 -0.56 -20.26
CA ASN A 265 -23.91 -1.30 -20.28
C ASN A 265 -24.93 -0.59 -19.37
N LYS A 266 -25.70 0.34 -19.95
CA LYS A 266 -26.97 0.74 -19.37
C LYS A 266 -27.87 -0.49 -19.38
N GLN A 267 -28.30 -0.94 -18.20
CA GLN A 267 -29.44 -1.87 -18.16
C GLN A 267 -30.60 -1.17 -18.89
N ALA A 268 -31.05 -1.80 -19.97
CA ALA A 268 -32.17 -1.34 -20.79
C ALA A 268 -33.49 -1.49 -20.02
#